data_AF-A0A396ZZW8-F1
#
_entry.id   AF-A0A396ZZW8-F1
#
_cell.length_a   1.000
_cell.length_b   1.000
_cell.length_c   1.000
_cell.angle_alpha   90.00
_cell.angle_beta   90.00
_cell.angle_gamma   90.00
#
_symmetry.space_group_name_H-M   'P 1'
#
loop_
_entity.id
_entity.type
_entity.pdbx_description
1 polymer ?
#
loop_
_entity_poly.entity_id
_entity_poly.type
_entity_poly.pdbx_seq_one_letter_code
_entity_poly.pdbx_strand_id
1 'polypeptide(L)' 'LKEDYVNYKWLMLKFSGEGLVGVSDDAWAELDKHSRSMPLSRFRDRPFQHYDTIAEMIGDR' A
#
# COMPACT_ATOMS: atom_id res chain seq x y z
N LEU A 1 10.61 3.29 3.99
CA LEU A 1 10.24 2.31 5.03
C LEU A 1 8.98 2.73 5.81
N LYS A 2 9.02 3.74 6.69
CA LYS A 2 7.84 4.15 7.48
C LYS A 2 6.66 4.63 6.61
N GLU A 3 6.95 5.43 5.60
CA GLU A 3 5.92 5.92 4.67
C GLU A 3 5.38 4.81 3.77
N ASP A 4 6.25 3.92 3.28
CA ASP A 4 5.82 2.74 2.52
C ASP A 4 4.89 1.85 3.35
N TYR A 5 5.23 1.66 4.62
CA TYR A 5 4.42 0.90 5.58
C TYR A 5 3.05 1.54 5.77
N VAL A 6 2.97 2.85 6.03
CA VAL A 6 1.70 3.57 6.22
C VAL A 6 0.83 3.48 4.96
N ASN A 7 1.43 3.70 3.79
CA ASN A 7 0.72 3.64 2.51
C ASN A 7 0.22 2.23 2.21
N TYR A 8 1.05 1.21 2.41
CA TYR A 8 0.69 -0.18 2.19
C TYR A 8 -0.38 -0.66 3.20
N LYS A 9 -0.26 -0.30 4.49
CA LYS A 9 -1.28 -0.57 5.52
C LYS A 9 -2.63 0.00 5.12
N TRP A 10 -2.65 1.26 4.70
CA TRP A 10 -3.87 1.93 4.26
C TRP A 10 -4.50 1.26 3.04
N LEU A 11 -3.68 0.86 2.05
CA LEU A 11 -4.15 0.12 0.87
C LEU A 11 -4.78 -1.22 1.27
N MET A 12 -4.10 -2.01 2.11
CA MET A 12 -4.60 -3.30 2.60
C MET A 12 -5.93 -3.17 3.37
N LEU A 13 -6.10 -2.10 4.14
CA LEU A 13 -7.37 -1.80 4.83
C LEU A 13 -8.47 -1.39 3.84
N LYS A 14 -8.14 -0.54 2.85
CA LYS A 14 -9.10 -0.03 1.86
C LYS A 14 -9.69 -1.13 0.98
N PHE A 15 -8.92 -2.17 0.67
CA PHE A 15 -9.32 -3.29 -0.19
C PHE A 15 -9.51 -4.62 0.57
N SER A 16 -9.81 -4.55 1.87
CA SER A 16 -9.96 -5.73 2.71
C SER A 16 -10.96 -6.75 2.14
N GLY A 17 -10.52 -8.02 2.01
CA GLY A 17 -11.29 -9.14 1.46
C GLY A 17 -10.73 -9.71 0.15
N GLU A 18 -10.29 -8.86 -0.77
CA GLU A 18 -9.75 -9.27 -2.08
C GLU A 18 -8.25 -8.92 -2.24
N GLY A 19 -7.70 -8.11 -1.32
CA GLY A 19 -6.34 -7.60 -1.41
C GLY A 19 -6.21 -6.60 -2.56
N LEU A 20 -4.99 -6.41 -3.07
CA LEU A 20 -4.74 -5.55 -4.24
C LEU A 20 -5.12 -6.20 -5.58
N VAL A 21 -5.64 -7.43 -5.56
CA VAL A 21 -5.99 -8.21 -6.75
C VAL A 21 -7.28 -7.66 -7.35
N GLY A 22 -7.28 -7.34 -8.64
CA GLY A 22 -8.48 -6.84 -9.34
C GLY A 22 -8.68 -5.32 -9.27
N VAL A 23 -7.79 -4.57 -8.61
CA VAL A 23 -7.79 -3.09 -8.70
C VAL A 23 -7.45 -2.68 -10.14
N SER A 24 -8.38 -1.96 -10.79
CA SER A 24 -8.22 -1.51 -12.17
C SER A 24 -7.16 -0.42 -12.32
N ASP A 25 -6.65 -0.23 -13.54
CA ASP A 25 -5.69 0.82 -13.86
C ASP A 25 -6.23 2.22 -13.53
N ASP A 26 -7.51 2.47 -13.80
CA ASP A 26 -8.18 3.73 -13.46
C ASP A 26 -8.25 3.96 -11.94
N ALA A 27 -8.53 2.91 -11.17
CA ALA A 27 -8.55 3.00 -9.71
C ALA A 27 -7.16 3.30 -9.15
N TRP A 28 -6.10 2.71 -9.72
CA TRP A 28 -4.73 3.07 -9.38
C TRP A 28 -4.39 4.52 -9.73
N ALA A 29 -4.82 5.01 -10.91
CA ALA A 29 -4.61 6.39 -11.32
C ALA A 29 -5.31 7.38 -10.35
N GLU A 30 -6.51 7.07 -9.87
CA GLU A 30 -7.18 7.89 -8.86
C GLU A 30 -6.46 7.84 -7.50
N LEU A 31 -5.96 6.67 -7.08
CA LEU A 31 -5.18 6.53 -5.84
C LEU A 31 -3.88 7.36 -5.89
N ASP A 32 -3.22 7.41 -7.04
CA ASP A 32 -1.96 8.14 -7.22
C ASP A 32 -2.16 9.66 -7.09
N LYS A 33 -3.31 10.20 -7.51
CA LYS A 33 -3.66 11.62 -7.32
C LYS A 33 -3.75 12.02 -5.84
N HIS A 34 -4.04 11.06 -4.96
CA HIS A 34 -4.13 11.28 -3.52
C HIS A 34 -2.80 11.07 -2.78
N SER A 35 -1.78 10.53 -3.46
CA SER A 35 -0.46 10.32 -2.86
C SER A 35 0.27 11.66 -2.67
N ARG A 36 0.91 11.85 -1.51
CA ARG A 36 1.61 13.11 -1.18
C ARG A 36 3.08 13.14 -1.60
N SER A 37 3.66 11.99 -1.91
CA SER A 37 5.11 11.83 -2.12
C SER A 37 5.43 10.87 -3.26
N MET A 38 4.87 9.67 -3.25
CA MET A 38 5.15 8.59 -4.18
C MET A 38 3.86 7.90 -4.60
N PRO A 39 3.71 7.54 -5.89
CA PRO A 39 2.58 6.77 -6.39
C PRO A 39 2.31 5.53 -5.55
N LEU A 40 1.04 5.25 -5.28
CA LEU A 40 0.57 4.03 -4.62
C LEU A 40 0.53 2.85 -5.61
N SER A 41 0.36 3.12 -6.90
CA SER A 41 0.39 2.12 -7.98
C SER A 41 1.65 1.27 -8.02
N ARG A 42 2.79 1.76 -7.51
CA ARG A 42 4.03 0.96 -7.40
C ARG A 42 3.88 -0.31 -6.56
N PHE A 43 2.89 -0.35 -5.66
CA PHE A 43 2.61 -1.54 -4.85
C PHE A 43 1.84 -2.63 -5.63
N ARG A 44 1.31 -2.31 -6.82
CA ARG A 44 0.73 -3.27 -7.75
C ARG A 44 1.78 -4.28 -8.24
N ASP A 45 2.90 -3.76 -8.71
CA ASP A 45 3.96 -4.58 -9.32
C ASP A 45 4.93 -5.15 -8.29
N ARG A 46 5.11 -4.42 -7.18
CA ARG A 46 5.97 -4.80 -6.06
C ARG A 46 5.21 -4.65 -4.75
N PRO A 47 4.40 -5.65 -4.37
CA PRO A 47 3.78 -5.66 -3.06
C PRO A 47 4.87 -5.59 -1.99
N PHE A 48 4.57 -4.90 -0.88
CA PHE A 48 5.51 -4.72 0.20
C PHE A 48 5.60 -6.00 1.04
N GLN A 49 6.43 -6.95 0.58
CA GLN A 49 6.46 -8.36 1.02
C GLN A 49 6.78 -8.58 2.51
N HIS A 50 7.38 -7.60 3.20
CA HIS A 50 7.80 -7.72 4.59
C HIS A 50 7.00 -6.82 5.52
N TYR A 51 5.68 -6.75 5.31
CA TYR A 51 4.80 -5.88 6.10
C TYR A 51 4.92 -6.13 7.61
N ASP A 52 4.84 -7.38 8.07
CA ASP A 52 4.91 -7.72 9.49
C ASP A 52 6.28 -7.41 10.09
N THR A 53 7.35 -7.77 9.39
CA THR A 53 8.74 -7.46 9.82
C THR A 53 8.96 -5.96 9.94
N ILE A 54 8.35 -5.15 9.06
CA ILE A 54 8.51 -3.70 9.08
C ILE A 54 7.58 -3.06 10.11
N ALA A 55 6.40 -3.64 10.39
CA ALA A 55 5.56 -3.27 11.52
C ALA A 55 6.33 -3.41 12.84
N GLU A 56 7.02 -4.54 13.03
CA GLU A 56 7.88 -4.80 14.19
C GLU A 56 9.03 -3.77 14.29
N MET A 57 9.72 -3.48 13.17
CA MET A 57 10.80 -2.49 13.15
C MET A 57 10.34 -1.05 13.42
N ILE A 58 9.10 -0.70 13.04
CA ILE A 58 8.52 0.64 13.26
C ILE A 58 7.92 0.76 14.67
N GLY A 59 7.76 -0.35 15.39
CA GLY A 59 7.17 -0.38 16.73
C GLY A 59 5.64 -0.23 16.72
N ASP A 60 4.98 -0.59 15.62
CA ASP A 60 3.52 -0.56 15.49
C ASP A 60 2.91 -1.83 16.11
N ARG A 61 3.07 -1.98 17.43
CA ARG A 61 2.56 -3.13 18.22
C ARG A 61 1.48 -2.69 19.21
#